data_AF-A0A166D1H5-F1
#
_entry.id   AF-A0A166D1H5-F1
#
_cell.length_a   1.000
_cell.length_b   1.000
_cell.length_c   1.000
_cell.angle_alpha   90.00
_cell.angle_beta   90.00
_cell.angle_gamma   90.00
#
_symmetry.space_group_name_H-M   'P 1'
#
loop_
_entity.id
_entity.type
_entity.pdbx_description
1 polymer ?
#
loop_
_entity_poly.entity_id
_entity_poly.type
_entity_poly.pdbx_seq_one_letter_code
_entity_poly.pdbx_strand_id
1 'polypeptide(L)'
;MKICPRCGSTNVDWIIPQNWSLWVCKTCGYTGPIIEGNKRIAEEIKNDYEITLKKEKRKNKLKKENEKENYENKDNNDMEEDLTDEEIDRRLKNLDI
;
A
#
# COMPACT_ATOMS: atom_id res chain seq x y z
N MET A 1 -14.88 -29.43 -0.31
CA MET A 1 -14.18 -28.63 0.73
C MET A 1 -14.62 -27.19 0.60
N LYS A 2 -14.71 -26.48 1.73
CA LYS A 2 -14.99 -25.05 1.75
C LYS A 2 -13.67 -24.28 1.56
N ILE A 3 -13.62 -23.37 0.59
CA ILE A 3 -12.39 -22.69 0.15
C ILE A 3 -12.63 -21.18 0.15
N CYS A 4 -11.69 -20.44 0.72
CA CYS A 4 -11.66 -18.98 0.64
C CYS A 4 -11.35 -18.53 -0.79
N PRO A 5 -12.22 -17.72 -1.44
CA PRO A 5 -12.01 -17.27 -2.82
C PRO A 5 -10.80 -16.32 -2.97
N ARG A 6 -10.34 -15.71 -1.87
CA ARG A 6 -9.26 -14.72 -1.89
C ARG A 6 -7.87 -15.36 -1.80
N CYS A 7 -7.70 -16.38 -0.95
CA CYS A 7 -6.37 -16.92 -0.64
C CYS A 7 -6.26 -18.45 -0.79
N GLY A 8 -7.33 -19.14 -1.18
CA GLY A 8 -7.35 -20.60 -1.33
C GLY A 8 -7.33 -21.37 -0.01
N SER A 9 -7.31 -20.70 1.14
CA SER A 9 -7.33 -21.36 2.45
C SER A 9 -8.65 -22.09 2.70
N THR A 10 -8.56 -23.26 3.31
CA THR A 10 -9.71 -24.03 3.79
C THR A 10 -10.03 -23.74 5.25
N ASN A 11 -9.25 -22.87 5.89
CA ASN A 11 -9.46 -22.43 7.27
C ASN A 11 -10.53 -21.33 7.30
N VAL A 12 -11.77 -21.73 7.04
CA VAL A 12 -12.96 -20.87 7.01
C VAL A 12 -13.99 -21.33 8.02
N ASP A 13 -14.53 -20.38 8.77
CA ASP A 13 -15.56 -20.61 9.78
C ASP A 13 -16.86 -19.91 9.39
N TRP A 14 -17.99 -20.53 9.71
CA TRP A 14 -19.29 -19.87 9.66
C TRP A 14 -19.61 -19.29 11.04
N ILE A 15 -19.58 -17.96 11.16
CA ILE A 15 -19.55 -17.30 12.48
C ILE A 15 -20.94 -16.90 12.97
N ILE A 16 -21.89 -16.60 12.07
CA ILE A 16 -23.17 -15.99 12.47
C ILE A 16 -24.36 -16.71 11.79
N PRO A 17 -25.15 -17.50 12.54
CA PRO A 17 -26.32 -18.21 12.00
C PRO A 17 -27.42 -17.30 11.43
N GLN A 18 -27.56 -16.09 11.99
CA GLN A 18 -28.54 -15.08 11.55
C GLN A 18 -28.18 -14.43 10.20
N ASN A 19 -26.89 -14.49 9.83
CA ASN A 19 -26.33 -13.84 8.65
C ASN A 19 -26.01 -14.90 7.60
N TRP A 20 -27.02 -15.71 7.23
CA TRP A 20 -26.90 -16.87 6.36
C TRP A 20 -25.81 -16.74 5.28
N SER A 21 -24.99 -17.78 5.15
CA SER A 21 -23.94 -17.89 4.11
C SER A 21 -22.75 -16.93 4.23
N LEU A 22 -22.56 -16.23 5.35
CA LEU A 22 -21.35 -15.43 5.61
C LEU A 22 -20.25 -16.23 6.31
N TRP A 23 -19.21 -16.58 5.57
CA TRP A 23 -18.03 -17.27 6.08
C TRP A 23 -16.90 -16.30 6.32
N VAL A 24 -16.03 -16.63 7.27
CA VAL A 24 -14.83 -15.86 7.59
C VAL A 24 -13.60 -16.73 7.42
N CYS A 25 -12.65 -16.25 6.62
CA CYS A 25 -11.34 -16.87 6.46
C CYS A 25 -10.37 -16.39 7.54
N LYS A 26 -9.89 -17.32 8.36
CA LYS A 26 -8.91 -17.04 9.43
C LYS A 26 -7.50 -16.74 8.92
N THR A 27 -7.22 -16.99 7.64
CA THR A 27 -5.90 -16.77 7.05
C THR A 27 -5.73 -15.36 6.51
N CYS A 28 -6.71 -14.83 5.77
CA CYS A 28 -6.62 -13.51 5.14
C CYS A 28 -7.68 -12.51 5.61
N GLY A 29 -8.54 -12.89 6.54
CA GLY A 29 -9.61 -12.03 7.08
C GLY A 29 -10.81 -11.82 6.15
N TYR A 30 -10.84 -12.49 4.98
CA TYR A 30 -11.97 -12.37 4.05
C TYR A 30 -13.27 -12.83 4.70
N THR A 31 -14.30 -11.98 4.62
CA THR A 31 -15.65 -12.26 5.09
C THR A 31 -16.61 -12.21 3.91
N GLY A 32 -17.32 -13.30 3.64
CA GLY A 32 -18.18 -13.40 2.46
C GLY A 32 -18.54 -14.83 2.06
N PRO A 33 -19.11 -15.01 0.86
CA PRO A 33 -19.36 -16.32 0.27
C PRO A 33 -18.08 -17.12 0.04
N ILE A 34 -18.18 -18.44 0.07
CA ILE A 34 -17.06 -19.36 -0.17
C ILE A 34 -17.28 -20.20 -1.42
N ILE A 35 -16.19 -20.78 -1.90
CA ILE A 35 -16.22 -21.74 -3.00
C ILE A 35 -16.28 -23.14 -2.41
N GLU A 36 -17.17 -23.97 -2.94
CA GLU A 36 -17.15 -25.41 -2.71
C GLU A 36 -16.33 -26.07 -3.82
N GLY A 37 -15.19 -26.68 -3.47
CA GLY A 37 -14.27 -27.21 -4.46
C GLY A 37 -13.37 -28.33 -3.94
N ASN A 38 -12.36 -28.65 -4.76
CA ASN A 38 -11.35 -29.67 -4.49
C ASN A 38 -9.99 -29.04 -4.15
N LYS A 39 -9.03 -29.90 -3.79
CA LYS A 39 -7.67 -29.48 -3.44
C LYS A 39 -6.96 -28.73 -4.58
N ARG A 40 -7.19 -29.12 -5.84
CA ARG A 40 -6.58 -28.48 -7.01
C ARG A 40 -6.98 -27.00 -7.12
N ILE A 41 -8.27 -26.70 -7.00
CA ILE A 41 -8.79 -25.33 -7.02
C ILE A 41 -8.22 -24.52 -5.85
N ALA A 42 -8.12 -25.11 -4.66
CA ALA A 42 -7.55 -24.45 -3.50
C ALA A 42 -6.07 -24.05 -3.74
N GLU A 43 -5.28 -24.94 -4.33
CA GLU A 43 -3.86 -24.70 -4.65
C GLU A 43 -3.69 -23.65 -5.75
N GLU A 44 -4.50 -23.69 -6.81
CA GLU A 44 -4.49 -22.69 -7.88
C GLU A 44 -4.74 -21.27 -7.33
N ILE A 45 -5.79 -21.10 -6.51
CA ILE A 45 -6.11 -19.80 -5.88
C ILE A 45 -4.99 -19.35 -4.94
N LYS A 46 -4.43 -20.28 -4.15
CA LYS A 46 -3.34 -19.97 -3.22
C LYS A 46 -2.10 -19.46 -3.95
N ASN A 47 -1.71 -20.11 -5.05
CA ASN A 47 -0.56 -19.73 -5.85
C ASN A 47 -0.74 -18.33 -6.46
N ASP A 48 -1.92 -18.04 -7.01
CA ASP A 48 -2.23 -16.72 -7.57
C ASP A 48 -2.17 -15.62 -6.50
N TYR A 49 -2.72 -15.89 -5.31
CA TYR A 49 -2.66 -14.98 -4.18
C TYR A 49 -1.22 -14.65 -3.77
N GLU A 50 -0.35 -15.66 -3.66
CA GLU A 50 1.06 -15.46 -3.30
C GLU A 50 1.85 -14.66 -4.34
N ILE A 51 1.58 -14.89 -5.64
CA ILE A 51 2.19 -14.15 -6.73
C ILE A 51 1.79 -12.67 -6.66
N THR A 52 0.50 -12.42 -6.46
CA THR A 52 -0.04 -11.06 -6.34
C THR A 52 0.57 -10.32 -5.15
N LEU A 53 0.66 -10.99 -4.00
CA LEU A 53 1.26 -10.42 -2.79
C LEU A 53 2.75 -10.06 -2.98
N LYS A 54 3.51 -10.90 -3.69
CA LYS A 54 4.92 -10.63 -4.04
C LYS A 54 5.04 -9.42 -4.98
N LYS A 55 4.17 -9.32 -5.99
CA LYS A 55 4.12 -8.17 -6.92
C LYS A 55 3.81 -6.87 -6.18
N GLU A 56 2.83 -6.87 -5.28
CA GLU A 56 2.47 -5.70 -4.47
C GLU A 56 3.59 -5.26 -3.55
N LYS A 57 4.25 -6.20 -2.85
CA LYS A 57 5.44 -5.90 -2.03
C LYS A 57 6.55 -5.25 -2.84
N ARG A 58 6.82 -5.77 -4.05
CA ARG A 58 7.83 -5.19 -4.95
C ARG A 58 7.45 -3.77 -5.39
N LYS A 59 6.19 -3.54 -5.79
CA LYS A 59 5.68 -2.22 -6.16
C LYS A 59 5.79 -1.22 -5.01
N ASN A 60 5.44 -1.62 -3.80
CA ASN A 60 5.51 -0.76 -2.62
C ASN A 60 6.96 -0.44 -2.23
N LYS A 61 7.89 -1.37 -2.44
CA LYS A 61 9.33 -1.11 -2.24
C LYS A 61 9.84 -0.06 -3.24
N LEU A 62 9.55 -0.24 -4.53
CA LEU A 62 9.92 0.72 -5.58
C LEU A 62 9.33 2.11 -5.33
N LYS A 63 8.07 2.20 -4.89
CA LYS A 63 7.45 3.49 -4.54
C LYS A 63 8.18 4.19 -3.39
N LYS A 64 8.53 3.45 -2.33
CA LYS A 64 9.28 4.00 -1.19
C LYS A 64 10.68 4.46 -1.56
N GLU A 65 11.35 3.76 -2.47
CA GLU A 65 12.68 4.16 -2.98
C GLU A 65 12.55 5.45 -3.79
N ASN A 66 11.60 5.53 -4.72
CA ASN A 66 11.34 6.74 -5.50
C ASN A 66 10.90 7.94 -4.62
N GLU A 67 10.10 7.71 -3.58
CA GLU A 67 9.70 8.75 -2.62
C GLU A 67 10.89 9.29 -1.82
N LYS A 68 11.85 8.43 -1.45
CA LYS A 68 13.10 8.83 -0.78
C LYS A 68 14.02 9.61 -1.69
N GLU A 69 14.24 9.14 -2.92
CA GLU A 69 15.04 9.87 -3.92
C GLU A 69 14.44 11.24 -4.22
N ASN A 70 13.11 11.38 -4.25
CA ASN A 70 12.47 12.68 -4.41
C ASN A 70 12.69 13.62 -3.22
N TYR A 71 12.76 13.10 -1.99
CA TYR A 71 13.06 13.91 -0.81
C TYR A 71 14.54 14.34 -0.77
N GLU A 72 15.47 13.43 -1.05
CA GLU A 72 16.92 13.72 -1.08
C GLU A 72 17.30 14.68 -2.22
N ASN A 73 16.60 14.65 -3.35
CA ASN A 73 16.80 15.64 -4.42
C ASN A 73 16.22 17.03 -4.10
N LYS A 74 15.34 17.15 -3.10
CA LYS A 74 14.77 18.44 -2.68
C LYS A 74 15.76 19.24 -1.82
N ASP A 75 16.53 18.57 -0.96
CA ASP A 75 17.54 19.20 -0.09
C ASP A 75 18.78 19.72 -0.86
N ASN A 76 18.95 19.35 -2.14
CA ASN A 76 20.07 19.81 -2.97
C ASN A 76 19.79 21.09 -3.78
N ASN A 77 18.57 21.66 -3.70
CA ASN A 77 18.20 22.89 -4.42
C ASN A 77 17.95 24.11 -3.52
N ASP A 78 18.05 23.98 -2.21
CA ASP A 78 17.94 25.10 -1.27
C ASP A 78 19.32 25.43 -0.66
N MET A 79 20.26 25.92 -1.50
CA MET A 79 21.16 26.97 -1.02
C MET A 79 20.39 28.28 -1.24
N GLU A 80 19.53 28.62 -0.29
CA GLU A 80 18.97 29.96 -0.18
C GLU A 80 20.17 30.89 0.05
N GLU A 81 20.56 31.64 -0.99
CA GLU A 81 21.57 32.68 -0.86
C GLU A 81 20.94 33.76 0.03
N ASP A 82 21.19 33.68 1.34
CA ASP A 82 20.80 34.70 2.31
C ASP A 82 21.31 36.05 1.78
N LEU A 83 20.41 36.86 1.21
CA LEU A 83 20.72 38.21 0.77
C LEU A 83 21.25 38.95 2.01
N THR A 84 22.49 39.41 1.94
CA THR A 84 23.10 40.15 3.05
C THR A 84 22.24 41.37 3.38
N ASP A 85 22.23 41.76 4.65
CA ASP A 85 21.45 42.92 5.14
C ASP A 85 21.67 44.19 4.28
N GLU A 86 22.86 44.34 3.67
CA GLU A 86 23.21 45.43 2.76
C GLU A 86 22.39 45.45 1.44
N GLU A 87 22.05 44.29 0.88
CA GLU A 87 21.28 44.20 -0.38
C GLU A 87 19.79 44.45 -0.14
N ILE A 88 19.31 44.10 1.06
CA ILE A 88 17.95 44.43 1.54
C ILE A 88 17.83 45.96 1.71
N ASP A 89 18.80 46.59 2.36
CA ASP A 89 18.83 48.05 2.56
C ASP A 89 18.90 48.83 1.24
N ARG A 90 19.64 48.32 0.26
CA ARG A 90 19.71 48.93 -1.08
C ARG A 90 18.36 48.89 -1.79
N ARG A 91 17.60 47.80 -1.63
CA ARG A 91 16.26 47.62 -2.19
C ARG A 91 15.22 48.52 -1.52
N LEU A 92 15.31 48.69 -0.19
CA LEU A 92 14.43 49.60 0.56
C LEU A 92 14.64 51.06 0.14
N LYS A 93 15.90 51.49 -0.06
CA LYS A 93 16.22 52.84 -0.57
C LYS A 93 15.66 53.13 -1.96
N ASN A 94 15.48 52.12 -2.81
CA ASN A 94 14.91 52.29 -4.14
C ASN A 94 13.37 52.39 -4.14
N LEU A 95 12.71 52.10 -3.02
CA LEU A 95 11.26 52.14 -2.89
C LEU A 95 10.75 53.42 -2.20
N ASP A 96 11.63 54.35 -1.81
CA ASP A 96 11.30 55.62 -1.13
C ASP A 96 10.29 55.45 0.03
N ILE A 97 10.49 54.40 0.85
CA ILE A 97 9.81 54.16 2.13
C ILE A 97 10.85 54.17 3.25
#